data_AF-A0A094GAA3-F1
#
_entry.id   AF-A0A094GAA3-F1
#
_cell.length_a   1.000
_cell.length_b   1.000
_cell.length_c   1.000
_cell.angle_alpha   90.00
_cell.angle_beta   90.00
_cell.angle_gamma   90.00
#
_symmetry.space_group_name_H-M   'P 1'
#
loop_
_entity.id
_entity.type
_entity.pdbx_description
1 polymer ?
#
loop_
_entity_poly.entity_id
_entity_poly.type
_entity_poly.pdbx_seq_one_letter_code
_entity_poly.pdbx_strand_id
1 'polypeptide(L)'
;MTTSPALYPSHCHGLSPTLGRWCPLRAVDVYALREVAEYEGQGIYFHLNHPIKWVRLTGIIVAMDEFYNRICITIDDGSGATIEATCVAPPRPEAVATVAAVAVSTERPADDPMVSPDGPKLRGVDVGAVVKVKGGIKEFRG
;
A
#
# COMPACT_ATOMS: atom_id res chain seq x y z
N MET A 1 25.30 13.29 -12.20
CA MET A 1 23.99 12.74 -12.64
C MET A 1 24.19 11.26 -12.90
N THR A 2 23.69 10.39 -12.02
CA THR A 2 23.75 8.94 -12.25
C THR A 2 22.59 8.55 -13.15
N THR A 3 22.86 8.10 -14.37
CA THR A 3 21.84 7.59 -15.28
C THR A 3 21.20 6.34 -14.68
N SER A 4 19.88 6.29 -14.64
CA SER A 4 19.15 5.08 -14.21
C SER A 4 19.51 3.90 -15.11
N PRO A 5 19.76 2.71 -14.56
CA PRO A 5 20.09 1.55 -15.37
C PRO A 5 18.95 1.18 -16.31
N ALA A 6 19.31 0.56 -17.44
CA ALA A 6 18.34 0.03 -18.40
C ALA A 6 17.43 -1.01 -17.73
N LEU A 7 16.14 -0.96 -18.08
CA LEU A 7 15.18 -1.95 -17.60
C LEU A 7 15.37 -3.28 -18.33
N TYR A 8 15.22 -4.37 -17.59
CA TYR A 8 15.12 -5.68 -18.21
C TYR A 8 13.79 -5.82 -18.95
N PRO A 9 13.72 -6.65 -20.00
CA PRO A 9 12.45 -6.99 -20.64
C PRO A 9 11.41 -7.52 -19.64
N SER A 10 10.12 -7.26 -19.91
CA SER A 10 9.02 -7.63 -19.00
C SER A 10 8.98 -9.11 -18.63
N HIS A 11 9.34 -10.01 -19.55
CA HIS A 11 9.38 -11.45 -19.29
C HIS A 11 10.44 -11.85 -18.24
N CYS A 12 11.44 -10.99 -17.99
CA CYS A 12 12.45 -11.19 -16.95
C CYS A 12 11.99 -10.68 -15.57
N HIS A 13 10.89 -9.94 -15.46
CA HIS A 13 10.47 -9.35 -14.18
C HIS A 13 10.22 -10.39 -13.10
N GLY A 14 9.69 -11.57 -13.46
CA GLY A 14 9.52 -12.70 -12.54
C GLY A 14 10.81 -13.31 -12.01
N LEU A 15 11.95 -13.03 -12.67
CA LEU A 15 13.28 -13.43 -12.20
C LEU A 15 13.87 -12.42 -11.22
N SER A 16 13.32 -11.21 -11.13
CA SER A 16 13.77 -10.22 -10.15
C SER A 16 13.50 -10.72 -8.73
N PRO A 17 14.45 -10.59 -7.78
CA PRO A 17 14.23 -11.01 -6.39
C PRO A 17 13.16 -10.17 -5.67
N THR A 18 12.69 -9.09 -6.30
CA THR A 18 11.73 -8.14 -5.73
C THR A 18 10.28 -8.39 -6.15
N LEU A 19 10.04 -9.03 -7.30
CA LEU A 19 8.68 -9.26 -7.77
C LEU A 19 8.06 -10.45 -7.02
N GLY A 20 6.80 -10.31 -6.60
CA GLY A 20 6.12 -11.34 -5.79
C GLY A 20 6.64 -11.44 -4.35
N ARG A 21 7.40 -10.43 -3.87
CA ARG A 21 7.95 -10.38 -2.52
C ARG A 21 7.56 -9.08 -1.83
N TRP A 22 7.39 -9.15 -0.50
CA TRP A 22 7.22 -7.99 0.35
C TRP A 22 8.54 -7.24 0.49
N CYS A 23 8.77 -6.24 -0.36
CA CYS A 23 10.02 -5.48 -0.36
C CYS A 23 10.05 -4.53 0.83
N PRO A 24 11.00 -4.70 1.78
CA PRO A 24 11.19 -3.73 2.84
C PRO A 24 11.76 -2.45 2.25
N LEU A 25 11.01 -1.37 2.33
CA LEU A 25 11.43 -0.04 1.87
C LEU A 25 11.19 0.97 2.97
N ARG A 26 11.95 2.06 2.93
CA ARG A 26 11.66 3.26 3.72
C ARG A 26 10.56 4.07 3.04
N ALA A 27 9.81 4.87 3.79
CA ALA A 27 8.79 5.74 3.22
C ALA A 27 9.36 6.65 2.13
N VAL A 28 10.52 7.27 2.38
CA VAL A 28 11.22 8.10 1.37
C VAL A 28 11.60 7.31 0.11
N ASP A 29 11.94 6.03 0.23
CA ASP A 29 12.31 5.20 -0.93
C ASP A 29 11.08 4.81 -1.75
N VAL A 30 9.91 4.68 -1.10
CA VAL A 30 8.64 4.44 -1.80
C VAL A 30 8.27 5.63 -2.68
N TYR A 31 8.42 6.86 -2.16
CA TYR A 31 8.22 8.08 -2.95
C TYR A 31 9.25 8.26 -4.06
N ALA A 32 10.45 7.69 -3.91
CA ALA A 32 11.50 7.73 -4.92
C ALA A 32 11.37 6.63 -5.99
N LEU A 33 10.37 5.75 -5.89
CA LEU A 33 10.14 4.74 -6.90
C LEU A 33 9.72 5.38 -8.22
N ARG A 34 10.31 4.90 -9.31
CA ARG A 34 10.06 5.43 -10.65
C ARG A 34 8.87 4.71 -11.28
N GLU A 35 7.90 5.47 -11.74
CA GLU A 35 6.89 5.00 -12.70
C GLU A 35 7.47 5.03 -14.12
N VAL A 36 7.01 4.10 -14.95
CA VAL A 36 7.49 3.87 -16.30
C VAL A 36 6.27 3.68 -17.17
N ALA A 37 6.15 4.47 -18.26
CA ALA A 37 4.95 4.57 -19.09
C ALA A 37 4.42 3.20 -19.55
N GLU A 38 5.31 2.28 -19.89
CA GLU A 38 4.96 0.92 -20.33
C GLU A 38 4.28 0.06 -19.25
N TYR A 39 4.39 0.45 -17.98
CA TYR A 39 3.87 -0.27 -16.82
C TYR A 39 2.86 0.55 -15.99
N GLU A 40 2.52 1.76 -16.45
CA GLU A 40 1.49 2.61 -15.82
C GLU A 40 0.19 1.83 -15.62
N GLY A 41 -0.45 2.03 -14.46
CA GLY A 41 -1.70 1.36 -14.11
C GLY A 41 -1.57 -0.13 -13.72
N GLN A 42 -0.40 -0.76 -13.88
CA GLN A 42 -0.17 -2.16 -13.47
C GLN A 42 0.25 -2.29 -12.00
N GLY A 43 0.46 -1.15 -11.31
CA GLY A 43 0.97 -1.12 -9.93
C GLY A 43 2.40 -1.63 -9.82
N ILE A 44 3.18 -1.53 -10.89
CA ILE A 44 4.60 -1.90 -10.93
C ILE A 44 5.43 -0.62 -11.03
N TYR A 45 6.27 -0.42 -10.04
CA TYR A 45 7.22 0.69 -9.97
C TYR A 45 8.65 0.17 -10.02
N PHE A 46 9.63 1.06 -10.15
CA PHE A 46 11.03 0.65 -10.30
C PHE A 46 11.93 1.34 -9.29
N HIS A 47 12.65 0.52 -8.52
CA HIS A 47 13.85 0.96 -7.83
C HIS A 47 15.04 0.58 -8.72
N LEU A 48 15.73 1.57 -9.27
CA LEU A 48 16.74 1.36 -10.33
C LEU A 48 16.13 0.60 -11.53
N ASN A 49 16.52 -0.65 -11.72
CA ASN A 49 15.99 -1.57 -12.74
C ASN A 49 15.24 -2.78 -12.15
N HIS A 50 14.93 -2.76 -10.85
CA HIS A 50 14.15 -3.81 -10.20
C HIS A 50 12.66 -3.44 -10.11
N PRO A 51 11.74 -4.29 -10.61
CA PRO A 51 10.31 -4.07 -10.47
C PRO A 51 9.83 -4.29 -9.03
N ILE A 52 9.06 -3.35 -8.50
CA ILE A 52 8.48 -3.33 -7.17
C ILE A 52 6.96 -3.26 -7.31
N LYS A 53 6.26 -4.26 -6.77
CA LYS A 53 4.79 -4.28 -6.70
C LYS A 53 4.28 -4.22 -5.25
N TRP A 54 5.00 -4.88 -4.35
CA TRP A 54 4.57 -5.10 -2.97
C TRP A 54 5.58 -4.53 -1.99
N VAL A 55 5.09 -3.67 -1.09
CA VAL A 55 5.92 -2.97 -0.11
C VAL A 55 5.61 -3.46 1.29
N ARG A 56 6.65 -3.51 2.12
CA ARG A 56 6.58 -3.68 3.57
C ARG A 56 7.22 -2.48 4.24
N LEU A 57 6.42 -1.76 5.03
CA LEU A 57 6.88 -0.64 5.84
C LEU A 57 6.79 -0.98 7.32
N THR A 58 7.64 -0.35 8.13
CA THR A 58 7.61 -0.46 9.59
C THR A 58 7.88 0.90 10.18
N GLY A 59 6.99 1.37 11.04
CA GLY A 59 7.06 2.71 11.60
C GLY A 59 6.00 2.91 12.68
N ILE A 60 5.93 4.12 13.20
CA ILE A 60 4.96 4.54 14.22
C ILE A 60 3.76 5.18 13.53
N ILE A 61 2.56 4.87 14.01
CA ILE A 61 1.35 5.60 13.59
C ILE A 61 1.38 7.00 14.20
N VAL A 62 1.42 8.02 13.36
CA VAL A 62 1.42 9.43 13.78
C VAL A 62 0.08 10.12 13.60
N ALA A 63 -0.80 9.57 12.76
CA ALA A 63 -2.19 10.01 12.61
C ALA A 63 -3.08 8.84 12.17
N MET A 64 -4.38 8.94 12.49
CA MET A 64 -5.38 7.93 12.14
C MET A 64 -6.70 8.62 11.82
N ASP A 65 -7.18 8.43 10.60
CA ASP A 65 -8.42 9.01 10.10
C ASP A 65 -9.42 7.90 9.78
N GLU A 66 -10.56 7.90 10.49
CA GLU A 66 -11.66 6.96 10.25
C GLU A 66 -12.66 7.56 9.25
N PHE A 67 -12.90 6.84 8.16
CA PHE A 67 -13.96 7.09 7.19
C PHE A 67 -14.97 5.94 7.22
N TYR A 68 -16.10 6.14 6.54
CA TYR A 68 -17.24 5.20 6.55
C TYR A 68 -16.86 3.73 6.28
N ASN A 69 -15.96 3.46 5.33
CA ASN A 69 -15.55 2.10 4.93
C ASN A 69 -14.05 1.86 4.99
N ARG A 70 -13.27 2.83 5.47
CA ARG A 70 -11.81 2.76 5.46
C ARG A 70 -11.23 3.50 6.64
N ILE A 71 -10.08 3.06 7.08
CA ILE A 71 -9.24 3.77 8.02
C ILE A 71 -7.95 4.12 7.29
N CYS A 72 -7.53 5.37 7.32
CA CYS A 72 -6.22 5.78 6.85
C CYS A 72 -5.31 5.96 8.07
N ILE A 73 -4.17 5.29 8.07
CA ILE A 73 -3.12 5.51 9.08
C ILE A 73 -1.93 6.20 8.42
N THR A 74 -1.40 7.22 9.06
CA THR A 74 -0.16 7.88 8.64
C THR A 74 0.98 7.28 9.43
N ILE A 75 1.99 6.76 8.72
CA ILE A 75 3.12 6.03 9.30
C ILE A 75 4.39 6.86 9.11
N ASP A 76 5.13 7.05 10.20
CA ASP A 76 6.48 7.64 10.19
C ASP A 76 7.51 6.56 10.53
N ASP A 77 8.49 6.36 9.64
CA ASP A 77 9.62 5.45 9.85
C ASP A 77 10.95 6.20 10.11
N GLY A 78 10.89 7.52 10.25
CA GLY A 78 12.05 8.39 10.49
C GLY A 78 12.93 8.60 9.26
N SER A 79 12.53 8.15 8.07
CA SER A 79 13.34 8.25 6.85
C SER A 79 13.29 9.62 6.16
N GLY A 80 12.50 10.56 6.69
CA GLY A 80 12.32 11.90 6.15
C GLY A 80 11.03 12.11 5.36
N ALA A 81 10.15 11.09 5.31
CA ALA A 81 8.80 11.20 4.78
C ALA A 81 7.84 10.33 5.59
N THR A 82 6.58 10.75 5.72
CA THR A 82 5.49 9.92 6.24
C THR A 82 4.70 9.32 5.09
N ILE A 83 4.08 8.16 5.29
CA ILE A 83 3.27 7.51 4.25
C ILE A 83 1.90 7.08 4.78
N GLU A 84 0.86 7.30 3.98
CA GLU A 84 -0.50 6.90 4.31
C GLU A 84 -0.78 5.46 3.86
N ALA A 85 -1.31 4.64 4.77
CA ALA A 85 -1.80 3.30 4.46
C ALA A 85 -3.32 3.24 4.62
N THR A 86 -4.03 3.02 3.52
CA THR A 86 -5.48 2.81 3.54
C THR A 86 -5.82 1.37 3.88
N CYS A 87 -6.60 1.21 4.93
CA CYS A 87 -7.07 -0.04 5.49
C CYS A 87 -8.60 -0.14 5.34
N VAL A 88 -9.14 -1.35 5.14
CA VAL A 88 -10.59 -1.56 5.20
C VAL A 88 -11.05 -1.40 6.65
N ALA A 89 -12.10 -0.60 6.89
CA ALA A 89 -12.64 -0.45 8.22
C ALA A 89 -13.33 -1.75 8.66
N PRO A 90 -13.21 -2.17 9.94
CA PRO A 90 -14.01 -3.28 10.45
C PRO A 90 -15.50 -2.92 10.34
N PRO A 91 -16.39 -3.90 10.11
CA PRO A 91 -17.82 -3.65 10.09
C PRO A 91 -18.25 -3.02 11.42
N ARG A 92 -18.85 -1.83 11.35
CA ARG A 92 -19.35 -1.12 12.53
C ARG A 92 -20.45 -1.98 13.17
N PRO A 93 -20.44 -2.21 14.49
CA PRO A 93 -21.59 -2.82 15.15
C PRO A 93 -22.81 -1.94 14.86
N GLU A 94 -23.85 -2.53 14.27
CA GLU A 94 -25.02 -1.81 13.76
C GLU A 94 -25.63 -0.96 14.88
N ALA A 95 -25.49 0.37 14.77
CA ALA A 95 -26.41 1.26 15.42
C ALA A 95 -27.72 1.17 14.64
N VAL A 96 -28.79 0.71 15.30
CA VAL A 96 -30.13 0.61 14.72
C VAL A 96 -30.58 1.99 14.26
N ALA A 97 -30.35 2.30 12.98
CA ALA A 97 -30.87 3.47 12.31
C ALA A 97 -31.11 3.13 10.84
N THR A 98 -32.38 2.96 10.51
CA THR A 98 -32.93 2.75 9.18
C THR A 98 -32.55 3.87 8.22
N VAL A 99 -31.56 3.64 7.36
CA VAL A 99 -31.55 4.19 6.01
C VAL A 99 -30.80 3.22 5.10
N ALA A 100 -31.48 2.74 4.07
CA ALA A 100 -30.92 1.84 3.06
C ALA A 100 -29.79 2.55 2.30
N ALA A 101 -28.54 2.34 2.73
CA ALA A 101 -27.38 2.70 1.94
C ALA A 101 -27.10 1.53 1.00
N VAL A 102 -27.27 1.78 -0.30
CA VAL A 102 -26.87 0.85 -1.37
C VAL A 102 -25.38 0.56 -1.19
N ALA A 103 -25.08 -0.68 -0.80
CA ALA A 103 -23.72 -1.19 -0.75
C ALA A 103 -23.19 -1.25 -2.19
N VAL A 104 -22.49 -0.21 -2.61
CA VAL A 104 -21.61 -0.32 -3.78
C VAL A 104 -20.40 -1.10 -3.32
N SER A 105 -20.49 -2.42 -3.44
CA SER A 105 -19.33 -3.31 -3.46
C SER A 105 -18.44 -2.85 -4.60
N THR A 106 -17.39 -2.08 -4.27
CA THR A 106 -16.25 -1.99 -5.17
C THR A 106 -15.50 -3.30 -5.02
N GLU A 107 -15.93 -4.30 -5.78
CA GLU A 107 -15.14 -5.50 -6.00
C GLU A 107 -13.77 -5.05 -6.52
N ARG A 108 -12.78 -5.11 -5.63
CA ARG A 108 -11.37 -5.04 -6.00
C ARG A 108 -11.04 -6.44 -6.55
N PRO A 109 -10.31 -6.60 -7.67
CA PRO A 109 -9.97 -7.92 -8.16
C PRO A 109 -9.16 -8.63 -7.07
N ALA A 110 -9.80 -9.61 -6.42
CA ALA A 110 -9.26 -10.35 -5.29
C ALA A 110 -8.47 -11.58 -5.77
N ASP A 111 -7.71 -11.44 -6.85
CA ASP A 111 -6.99 -12.56 -7.49
C ASP A 111 -5.48 -12.57 -7.20
N ASP A 112 -4.94 -11.58 -6.47
CA ASP A 112 -3.51 -11.59 -6.11
C ASP A 112 -3.31 -12.24 -4.73
N PRO A 113 -2.61 -13.39 -4.63
CA PRO A 113 -2.43 -14.15 -3.40
C PRO A 113 -1.69 -13.38 -2.30
N MET A 114 -1.12 -12.21 -2.61
CA MET A 114 -0.46 -11.36 -1.65
C MET A 114 -1.44 -10.47 -0.85
N VAL A 115 -2.71 -10.34 -1.24
CA VAL A 115 -3.70 -9.57 -0.48
C VAL A 115 -4.41 -10.47 0.53
N SER A 116 -4.36 -10.09 1.82
CA SER A 116 -5.07 -10.84 2.86
C SER A 116 -6.59 -10.66 2.72
N PRO A 117 -7.39 -11.74 2.70
CA PRO A 117 -8.85 -11.65 2.59
C PRO A 117 -9.49 -10.99 3.82
N ASP A 118 -8.89 -11.17 5.00
CA ASP A 118 -9.40 -10.64 6.27
C ASP A 118 -9.15 -9.14 6.47
N GLY A 119 -8.45 -8.49 5.53
CA GLY A 119 -8.00 -7.10 5.67
C GLY A 119 -7.04 -6.88 6.85
N PRO A 120 -6.68 -5.62 7.12
CA PRO A 120 -5.78 -5.25 8.22
C PRO A 120 -6.49 -5.33 9.58
N LYS A 121 -5.85 -5.99 10.55
CA LYS A 121 -6.34 -6.12 11.93
C LYS A 121 -6.00 -4.86 12.72
N LEU A 122 -6.88 -3.85 12.67
CA LEU A 122 -6.69 -2.57 13.36
C LEU A 122 -7.30 -2.50 14.77
N ARG A 123 -8.00 -3.55 15.25
CA ARG A 123 -8.58 -3.55 16.60
C ARG A 123 -7.49 -3.41 17.66
N GLY A 124 -7.58 -2.38 18.50
CA GLY A 124 -6.62 -2.12 19.58
C GLY A 124 -5.30 -1.50 19.12
N VAL A 125 -5.22 -1.05 17.87
CA VAL A 125 -4.10 -0.28 17.33
C VAL A 125 -4.52 1.19 17.29
N ASP A 126 -3.68 2.07 17.81
CA ASP A 126 -3.93 3.52 17.89
C ASP A 126 -2.65 4.31 17.59
N VAL A 127 -2.75 5.64 17.54
CA VAL A 127 -1.63 6.56 17.39
C VAL A 127 -0.56 6.29 18.45
N GLY A 128 0.70 6.27 18.03
CA GLY A 128 1.85 5.90 18.86
C GLY A 128 2.22 4.42 18.80
N ALA A 129 1.40 3.56 18.21
CA ALA A 129 1.74 2.15 18.03
C ALA A 129 2.79 1.96 16.91
N VAL A 130 3.74 1.05 17.15
CA VAL A 130 4.67 0.57 16.11
C VAL A 130 3.97 -0.51 15.29
N VAL A 131 3.88 -0.32 13.99
CA VAL A 131 3.18 -1.22 13.07
C VAL A 131 4.08 -1.69 11.93
N LYS A 132 3.78 -2.90 11.45
CA LYS A 132 4.34 -3.44 10.19
C LYS A 132 3.21 -3.56 9.18
N VAL A 133 3.26 -2.74 8.13
CA VAL A 133 2.23 -2.71 7.10
C VAL A 133 2.75 -3.34 5.82
N LYS A 134 1.87 -4.08 5.14
CA LYS A 134 2.12 -4.74 3.87
C LYS A 134 1.01 -4.37 2.91
N GLY A 135 1.35 -3.90 1.72
CA GLY A 135 0.38 -3.51 0.72
C GLY A 135 0.98 -3.24 -0.65
N GLY A 136 0.11 -3.01 -1.61
CA GLY A 136 0.48 -2.46 -2.91
C GLY A 136 0.51 -0.93 -2.85
N ILE A 137 1.26 -0.31 -3.76
CA ILE A 137 1.36 1.14 -3.86
C ILE A 137 0.18 1.67 -4.68
N LYS A 138 -0.35 2.82 -4.29
CA LYS A 138 -1.37 3.55 -5.05
C LYS A 138 -1.16 5.04 -4.90
N GLU A 139 -1.22 5.77 -6.00
CA GLU A 139 -1.19 7.22 -6.01
C GLU A 139 -2.59 7.81 -5.86
N PHE A 140 -2.69 8.91 -5.13
CA PHE A 140 -3.94 9.61 -4.91
C PHE A 140 -3.68 11.11 -4.83
N ARG A 141 -4.27 11.84 -5.79
CA ARG A 141 -4.21 13.32 -5.91
C ARG A 141 -2.83 13.93 -6.21
N GLY A 142 -1.96 13.17 -6.89
CA GLY A 142 -0.65 13.66 -7.35
C GLY A 142 0.28 13.96 -6.18
#